data_AF-A0ABD0PSI0-F1
#
_entry.id   AF-A0ABD0PSI0-F1
#
_cell.length_a   1.000
_cell.length_b   1.000
_cell.length_c   1.000
_cell.angle_alpha   90.00
_cell.angle_beta   90.00
_cell.angle_gamma   90.00
#
_symmetry.space_group_name_H-M   'P 1'
#
loop_
_entity.id
_entity.type
_entity.pdbx_description
1 polymer ?
#
loop_
_entity_poly.entity_id
_entity_poly.type
_entity_poly.pdbx_seq_one_letter_code
_entity_poly.pdbx_strand_id
1 'polypeptide(L)' 'MILITGAHKAFALYKAIEEGVNHMWTVSAFQQHPRTIFICDEDATLELRVKTVKYFKGT' A
#
# COMPACT_ATOMS: atom_id res chain seq x y z
N MET A 1 7.76 -5.09 8.23
CA MET A 1 8.32 -4.21 7.18
C MET A 1 8.09 -4.89 5.85
N ILE A 2 7.51 -4.19 4.88
CA ILE A 2 7.13 -4.75 3.57
C ILE A 2 7.67 -3.83 2.49
N LEU A 3 8.46 -4.40 1.57
CA LEU A 3 9.06 -3.68 0.44
C LEU A 3 8.30 -4.02 -0.85
N ILE A 4 7.88 -3.00 -1.59
CA ILE A 4 7.04 -3.14 -2.78
C ILE A 4 7.61 -2.27 -3.89
N THR A 5 8.07 -2.89 -4.96
CA THR A 5 8.67 -2.19 -6.10
C THR A 5 8.04 -2.62 -7.42
N GLY A 6 7.89 -1.66 -8.32
CA GLY A 6 7.43 -1.80 -9.69
C GLY A 6 5.91 -1.70 -9.88
N ALA A 7 5.51 -1.22 -11.07
CA ALA A 7 4.12 -0.96 -11.45
C ALA A 7 3.20 -2.19 -11.36
N HIS A 8 3.72 -3.38 -11.61
CA HIS A 8 2.96 -4.64 -11.53
C HIS A 8 2.45 -4.96 -10.12
N LYS A 9 2.99 -4.32 -9.06
CA LYS A 9 2.52 -4.47 -7.68
C LYS A 9 1.59 -3.35 -7.23
N ALA A 10 1.35 -2.33 -8.05
CA ALA A 10 0.56 -1.16 -7.66
C ALA A 10 -0.86 -1.53 -7.27
N PHE A 11 -1.51 -2.43 -8.02
CA PHE A 11 -2.85 -2.90 -7.70
C PHE A 11 -2.92 -3.65 -6.37
N ALA A 12 -1.90 -4.47 -6.06
CA ALA A 12 -1.81 -5.16 -4.78
C ALA A 12 -1.62 -4.18 -3.61
N LEU A 13 -0.84 -3.11 -3.81
CA LEU A 13 -0.66 -2.06 -2.82
C LEU A 13 -1.96 -1.29 -2.54
N TYR A 14 -2.71 -0.96 -3.60
CA TYR A 14 -4.04 -0.35 -3.49
C TYR A 14 -5.00 -1.22 -2.65
N LYS A 15 -5.08 -2.52 -2.94
CA LYS A 15 -5.90 -3.47 -2.16
C LYS A 15 -5.45 -3.60 -0.71
N ALA A 16 -4.15 -3.47 -0.44
CA ALA A 16 -3.59 -3.64 0.89
C ALA A 16 -3.78 -2.41 1.80
N ILE A 17 -3.87 -1.19 1.23
CA ILE A 17 -3.88 0.07 2.00
C ILE A 17 -5.23 0.78 1.92
N GLU A 18 -5.85 0.85 0.74
CA GLU A 18 -7.08 1.64 0.54
C GLU A 18 -8.37 0.83 0.71
N GLU A 19 -8.31 -0.49 0.48
CA GLU A 19 -9.42 -1.39 0.77
C GLU A 19 -9.31 -2.02 2.17
N GLY A 20 -10.40 -2.63 2.63
CA GLY A 20 -10.44 -3.28 3.94
C GLY A 20 -9.71 -4.62 4.00
N VAL A 21 -9.57 -5.15 5.21
CA VAL A 21 -8.95 -6.46 5.46
C VAL A 21 -9.72 -7.57 4.75
N ASN A 22 -9.05 -8.32 3.89
CA ASN A 22 -9.62 -9.39 3.08
C ASN A 22 -8.62 -10.54 2.90
N HIS A 23 -9.08 -11.79 3.04
CA HIS A 23 -8.25 -12.99 2.86
C HIS A 23 -7.74 -13.19 1.42
N MET A 24 -8.42 -12.62 0.42
CA MET A 24 -7.93 -12.63 -0.97
C MET A 24 -6.65 -11.80 -1.14
N TRP A 25 -6.42 -10.83 -0.24
CA TRP A 25 -5.27 -9.92 -0.25
C TRP A 25 -4.64 -9.90 1.14
N THR A 26 -3.92 -10.96 1.49
CA THR A 26 -3.41 -11.20 2.85
C THR A 26 -2.54 -10.07 3.42
N VAL A 27 -1.90 -9.26 2.57
CA VAL A 27 -1.15 -8.06 2.98
C VAL A 27 -2.04 -7.03 3.70
N SER A 28 -3.35 -7.00 3.41
CA SER A 28 -4.30 -6.14 4.12
C SER A 28 -4.40 -6.45 5.62
N ALA A 29 -4.06 -7.67 6.06
CA ALA A 29 -4.05 -8.03 7.48
C ALA A 29 -3.10 -7.15 8.31
N PHE A 30 -2.06 -6.59 7.69
CA PHE A 30 -1.12 -5.70 8.36
C PHE A 30 -1.71 -4.33 8.74
N GLN A 31 -2.91 -4.00 8.28
CA GLN A 31 -3.68 -2.85 8.79
C GLN A 31 -4.01 -3.00 10.29
N GLN A 32 -4.14 -4.24 10.79
CA GLN A 32 -4.42 -4.52 12.20
C GLN A 32 -3.15 -4.74 13.02
N HIS A 33 -1.98 -4.74 12.39
CA HIS A 33 -0.72 -4.96 13.08
C HIS A 33 -0.19 -3.63 13.66
N PRO A 34 0.17 -3.57 14.97
CA PRO A 34 0.46 -2.32 15.66
C PRO A 34 1.71 -1.58 15.14
N ARG A 35 2.57 -2.25 14.39
CA ARG A 35 3.81 -1.67 13.85
C ARG A 35 4.12 -2.19 12.45
N THR A 36 3.47 -1.62 11.44
CA THR A 36 3.73 -1.95 10.03
C THR A 36 4.40 -0.77 9.33
N ILE A 37 5.38 -1.08 8.48
CA ILE A 37 6.05 -0.10 7.61
C ILE A 37 6.00 -0.66 6.20
N PHE A 38 5.42 0.11 5.28
CA PHE A 38 5.43 -0.14 3.85
C PHE A 38 6.48 0.78 3.21
N ILE A 39 7.36 0.20 2.41
CA ILE A 39 8.37 0.92 1.64
C ILE A 39 8.05 0.65 0.17
N CYS A 40 7.80 1.71 -0.60
CA CYS A 40 7.41 1.60 -2.00
C CYS A 40 8.13 2.61 -2.88
N ASP A 41 8.41 2.22 -4.13
CA ASP A 41 8.85 3.12 -5.18
C ASP A 41 7.67 3.87 -5.81
N GLU A 42 7.94 4.83 -6.69
CA GLU A 42 6.87 5.62 -7.31
C GLU A 42 5.98 4.78 -8.22
N ASP A 43 6.57 3.84 -8.97
CA ASP A 43 5.83 2.95 -9.86
C ASP A 43 4.81 2.07 -9.12
N ALA A 44 5.13 1.63 -7.90
CA ALA A 44 4.18 0.88 -7.08
C ALA A 44 3.00 1.74 -6.56
N THR A 45 3.05 3.07 -6.68
CA THR A 45 1.97 3.96 -6.20
C THR A 45 0.95 4.34 -7.28
N LEU A 46 1.09 3.84 -8.51
CA LEU A 46 0.26 4.27 -9.66
C LEU A 46 -1.26 4.06 -9.48
N GLU A 47 -1.65 3.02 -8.75
CA GLU A 47 -3.08 2.68 -8.49
C GLU A 47 -3.62 3.33 -7.20
N LEU A 48 -2.80 4.05 -6.44
CA LEU A 48 -3.23 4.74 -5.22
C LEU A 48 -3.91 6.07 -5.55
N ARG A 49 -4.84 6.51 -4.70
CA ARG A 49 -5.41 7.85 -4.81
C ARG A 49 -4.33 8.89 -4.54
N VAL A 50 -4.38 9.98 -5.31
CA VAL A 50 -3.48 11.14 -5.14
C VAL A 50 -3.46 11.65 -3.70
N LYS A 51 -4.61 11.65 -3.02
CA LYS A 51 -4.71 12.07 -1.61
C LYS A 51 -3.89 11.19 -0.67
N THR A 52 -3.90 9.87 -0.88
CA THR A 52 -3.16 8.88 -0.08
C THR A 52 -1.66 9.10 -0.25
N VAL A 53 -1.19 9.24 -1.49
CA VAL A 53 0.22 9.48 -1.79
C VAL A 53 0.69 10.81 -1.18
N LYS A 54 -0.09 11.89 -1.31
CA LYS A 54 0.23 13.19 -0.71
C LYS A 54 0.31 13.15 0.81
N TYR A 55 -0.63 12.45 1.46
CA TYR A 55 -0.62 12.29 2.91
C TYR A 55 0.68 11.68 3.43
N PHE A 56 1.20 10.63 2.76
CA PHE A 56 2.43 9.96 3.17
C PHE A 56 3.72 10.65 2.69
N LYS A 57 3.68 11.38 1.56
CA LYS A 57 4.83 12.18 1.10
C LYS A 57 5.02 13.47 1.89
N GLY A 58 3.99 13.97 2.58
CA GLY A 58 4.06 15.19 3.39
C GLY A 58 4.08 16.49 2.56
N THR A 59 3.51 16.46 1.35
CA THR A 59 3.42 17.58 0.40
C THR A 59 1.98 17.91 0.03
#